data_AF-Q49347-F1
#
_entry.id   AF-Q49347-F1
#
_cell.length_a   1.000
_cell.length_b   1.000
_cell.length_c   1.000
_cell.angle_alpha   90.00
_cell.angle_beta   90.00
_cell.angle_gamma   90.00
#
_symmetry.space_group_name_H-M   'P 1'
#
loop_
_entity.id
_entity.type
_entity.pdbx_description
1 polymer ?
#
loop_
_entity_poly.entity_id
_entity_poly.type
_entity_poly.pdbx_seq_one_letter_code
_entity_poly.pdbx_strand_id
1 'polypeptide(L)'
;KKEEKEENKKNQKKSEIRKMFKIVFFGTSTLSKKCLEQLFYDNDFEICAVVTQPDKINHRNNKIVPSDVKSFCLEKNITFFQPKQSISIKADLEKLKADIGICVSFGQYLHQDIID
;
A
#
# COMPACT_ATOMS: atom_id res chain seq x y z
N LYS A 1 -26.68 14.13 31.78
CA LYS A 1 -27.65 13.17 31.18
C LYS A 1 -28.10 13.48 29.75
N LYS A 2 -28.54 14.70 29.39
CA LYS A 2 -28.86 15.06 27.99
C LYS A 2 -27.59 15.37 27.17
N GLU A 3 -26.67 16.14 27.75
CA GLU A 3 -25.39 16.51 27.13
C GLU A 3 -24.49 15.28 26.87
N GLU A 4 -24.36 14.38 27.85
CA GLU A 4 -23.64 13.09 27.69
C GLU A 4 -24.24 12.19 26.59
N LYS A 5 -25.54 12.30 26.30
CA LYS A 5 -26.21 11.54 25.23
C LYS A 5 -25.97 12.15 23.85
N GLU A 6 -25.85 13.47 23.76
CA GLU A 6 -25.52 14.18 22.51
C GLU A 6 -24.03 14.04 22.16
N GLU A 7 -23.16 14.05 23.16
CA GLU A 7 -21.72 13.88 22.99
C GLU A 7 -21.37 12.44 22.58
N ASN A 8 -22.03 11.45 23.17
CA ASN A 8 -21.93 10.05 22.73
C ASN A 8 -22.49 9.82 21.32
N LYS A 9 -23.60 10.49 20.94
CA LYS A 9 -24.12 10.45 19.56
C LYS A 9 -23.17 11.12 18.56
N LYS A 10 -22.55 12.25 18.92
CA LYS A 10 -21.55 12.91 18.08
C LYS A 10 -20.30 12.06 17.90
N ASN A 11 -19.81 11.42 18.97
CA ASN A 11 -18.65 10.54 18.90
C ASN A 11 -18.94 9.25 18.11
N GLN A 12 -20.13 8.65 18.26
CA GLN A 12 -20.58 7.53 17.43
C GLN A 12 -20.72 7.91 15.94
N LYS A 13 -21.30 9.08 15.63
CA LYS A 13 -21.39 9.57 14.25
C LYS A 13 -20.03 9.90 13.63
N LYS A 14 -19.08 10.38 14.45
CA LYS A 14 -17.72 10.73 14.03
C LYS A 14 -16.85 9.49 13.82
N SER A 15 -17.15 8.36 14.48
CA SER A 15 -16.58 7.05 14.17
C SER A 15 -17.22 6.39 12.94
N GLU A 16 -18.51 6.64 12.66
CA GLU A 16 -19.20 6.09 11.47
C GLU A 16 -18.85 6.83 10.15
N ILE A 17 -18.29 8.04 10.20
CA ILE A 17 -17.89 8.83 9.03
C ILE A 17 -16.39 9.13 9.10
N ARG A 18 -15.55 8.10 9.23
CA ARG A 18 -14.13 8.24 8.90
C ARG A 18 -13.95 7.91 7.43
N LYS A 19 -13.46 8.88 6.65
CA LYS A 19 -13.09 8.65 5.26
C LYS A 19 -11.84 7.76 5.27
N MET A 20 -11.97 6.54 4.76
CA MET A 20 -10.84 5.64 4.55
C MET A 20 -10.11 6.06 3.27
N PHE A 21 -8.80 6.31 3.36
CA PHE A 21 -7.98 6.72 2.22
C PHE A 21 -7.53 5.49 1.43
N LYS A 22 -7.85 5.47 0.14
CA LYS A 22 -7.41 4.42 -0.77
C LYS A 22 -5.98 4.68 -1.19
N ILE A 23 -5.08 3.73 -0.96
CA ILE A 23 -3.65 3.92 -1.21
C ILE A 23 -3.03 2.88 -2.14
N VAL A 24 -2.06 3.33 -2.93
CA VAL A 24 -1.10 2.46 -3.62
C VAL A 24 0.25 2.61 -2.92
N PHE A 25 0.82 1.49 -2.49
CA PHE A 25 2.10 1.48 -1.78
C PHE A 25 3.22 1.01 -2.71
N PHE A 26 4.29 1.77 -2.82
CA PHE A 26 5.48 1.47 -3.61
C PHE A 26 6.65 1.17 -2.68
N GLY A 27 7.19 -0.06 -2.71
CA GLY A 27 8.28 -0.42 -1.82
C GLY A 27 8.81 -1.83 -2.03
N THR A 28 10.01 -2.12 -1.53
CA THR A 28 10.67 -3.42 -1.75
C THR A 28 11.51 -3.90 -0.58
N SER A 29 12.10 -2.99 0.19
CA SER A 29 12.99 -3.38 1.29
C SER A 29 12.22 -3.85 2.53
N THR A 30 12.95 -4.43 3.48
CA THR A 30 12.43 -4.80 4.80
C THR A 30 11.81 -3.60 5.54
N LEU A 31 12.37 -2.40 5.35
CA LEU A 31 11.79 -1.17 5.90
C LEU A 31 10.41 -0.90 5.27
N SER A 32 10.29 -1.02 3.95
CA SER A 32 9.03 -0.86 3.24
C SER A 32 7.96 -1.81 3.79
N LYS A 33 8.32 -3.07 4.07
CA LYS A 33 7.39 -4.05 4.64
C LYS A 33 6.86 -3.61 6.01
N LYS A 34 7.72 -3.10 6.90
CA LYS A 34 7.29 -2.58 8.21
C LYS A 34 6.32 -1.41 8.08
N CYS A 35 6.57 -0.49 7.14
CA CYS A 35 5.66 0.63 6.88
C CYS A 35 4.31 0.15 6.32
N LEU A 36 4.34 -0.77 5.34
CA LEU A 36 3.14 -1.36 4.75
C LEU A 36 2.29 -2.08 5.82
N GLU A 37 2.92 -2.80 6.74
CA GLU A 37 2.20 -3.46 7.85
C GLU A 37 1.45 -2.48 8.73
N GLN A 38 2.07 -1.35 9.11
CA GLN A 38 1.40 -0.35 9.92
C GLN A 38 0.20 0.25 9.20
N LEU A 39 0.35 0.56 7.90
CA LEU A 39 -0.74 1.08 7.08
C LEU A 39 -1.86 0.07 6.88
N PHE A 40 -1.53 -1.21 6.75
CA PHE A 40 -2.52 -2.28 6.53
C PHE A 40 -3.45 -2.49 7.73
N TYR A 41 -2.96 -2.29 8.96
CA TYR A 41 -3.76 -2.45 10.18
C TYR A 41 -4.40 -1.15 10.65
N ASP A 42 -4.13 -0.03 9.99
CA ASP A 42 -4.74 1.25 10.30
C ASP A 42 -6.07 1.40 9.55
N ASN A 43 -7.16 1.58 10.30
CA ASN A 43 -8.52 1.66 9.77
C ASN A 43 -8.77 2.95 8.95
N ASP A 44 -7.85 3.91 8.97
CA ASP A 44 -7.95 5.12 8.17
C ASP A 44 -7.43 4.89 6.72
N PHE A 45 -6.87 3.71 6.40
CA PHE A 45 -6.31 3.39 5.07
C PHE A 45 -6.84 2.07 4.48
N GLU A 46 -6.99 2.06 3.15
CA GLU A 46 -7.29 0.87 2.35
C GLU A 46 -6.14 0.63 1.36
N ILE A 47 -5.42 -0.49 1.48
CA ILE A 47 -4.37 -0.86 0.52
C ILE A 47 -5.01 -1.44 -0.75
N CYS A 48 -5.11 -0.64 -1.82
CA CYS A 48 -5.68 -1.11 -3.09
C CYS A 48 -4.69 -1.97 -3.88
N ALA A 49 -3.42 -1.59 -3.87
CA ALA A 49 -2.36 -2.36 -4.48
C ALA A 49 -0.99 -2.03 -3.89
N VAL A 50 -0.05 -2.94 -4.08
CA VAL A 50 1.36 -2.77 -3.74
C VAL A 50 2.22 -2.92 -4.98
N VAL A 51 3.21 -2.06 -5.17
CA VAL A 51 4.19 -2.14 -6.25
C VAL A 51 5.56 -2.43 -5.64
N THR A 52 6.11 -3.60 -5.96
CA THR A 52 7.45 -4.04 -5.52
C THR A 52 8.31 -4.38 -6.72
N GLN A 53 9.64 -4.36 -6.57
CA GLN A 53 10.52 -4.82 -7.65
C GLN A 53 10.30 -6.30 -7.97
N PRO A 54 10.60 -6.74 -9.21
CA PRO A 54 10.76 -8.15 -9.56
C PRO A 54 11.74 -8.86 -8.62
N ASP A 55 11.47 -10.14 -8.34
CA ASP A 55 12.33 -10.94 -7.48
C ASP A 55 13.73 -11.06 -8.10
N LYS A 56 14.76 -10.95 -7.24
CA LYS A 56 16.16 -11.06 -7.66
C LYS A 56 16.69 -12.45 -7.30
N ILE A 57 17.56 -12.98 -8.16
CA ILE A 57 18.29 -14.21 -7.86
C ILE A 57 19.36 -13.86 -6.82
N ASN A 58 19.37 -14.57 -5.70
CA ASN A 58 20.45 -14.44 -4.74
C ASN A 58 21.69 -15.18 -5.29
N HIS A 59 22.69 -14.42 -5.72
CA HIS A 59 23.90 -14.94 -6.39
C HIS A 59 24.70 -15.95 -5.56
N ARG A 60 24.51 -15.98 -4.24
CA ARG A 60 25.27 -16.88 -3.36
C ARG A 60 24.67 -18.29 -3.28
N ASN A 61 23.39 -18.45 -3.57
CA ASN A 61 22.69 -19.74 -3.45
C ASN A 61 21.78 -20.06 -4.66
N ASN A 62 21.77 -19.21 -5.69
CA ASN A 62 20.92 -19.31 -6.89
C ASN A 62 19.43 -19.49 -6.60
N LYS A 63 18.95 -19.14 -5.39
CA LYS A 63 17.54 -19.19 -5.06
C LYS A 63 16.88 -17.86 -5.37
N ILE A 64 15.69 -17.94 -5.95
CA ILE A 64 14.79 -16.80 -6.08
C ILE A 64 14.12 -16.64 -4.71
N VAL A 65 14.36 -15.49 -4.08
CA VAL A 65 13.72 -15.15 -2.80
C VAL A 65 12.79 -13.97 -3.06
N PRO A 66 11.49 -14.08 -2.76
CA PRO A 66 10.58 -12.95 -2.89
C PRO A 66 10.98 -11.82 -1.94
N SER A 67 10.67 -10.58 -2.29
CA SER A 67 10.86 -9.47 -1.35
C SER A 67 9.99 -9.67 -0.09
N ASP A 68 10.41 -9.07 1.03
CA ASP A 68 9.62 -9.08 2.27
C ASP A 68 8.22 -8.49 2.03
N VAL A 69 8.15 -7.45 1.20
CA VAL A 69 6.89 -6.81 0.77
C VAL A 69 6.02 -7.79 -0.02
N LYS A 70 6.58 -8.50 -1.02
CA LYS A 70 5.83 -9.50 -1.79
C LYS A 70 5.31 -10.62 -0.90
N SER A 71 6.15 -11.11 0.01
CA SER A 71 5.78 -12.17 0.93
C SER A 71 4.59 -11.75 1.81
N PHE A 72 4.61 -10.51 2.31
CA PHE A 72 3.48 -9.94 3.05
C PHE A 72 2.21 -9.82 2.20
N CYS A 73 2.32 -9.34 0.95
CA CYS A 73 1.17 -9.26 0.04
C CYS A 73 0.55 -10.64 -0.22
N LEU A 74 1.38 -11.67 -0.42
CA LEU A 74 0.91 -13.05 -0.60
C LEU A 74 0.19 -13.57 0.65
N GLU A 75 0.75 -13.33 1.84
CA GLU A 75 0.14 -13.76 3.12
C GLU A 75 -1.23 -13.10 3.35
N LYS A 76 -1.35 -11.80 3.05
CA LYS A 76 -2.56 -11.00 3.30
C LYS A 76 -3.52 -10.95 2.10
N ASN A 77 -3.22 -11.66 1.02
CA ASN A 77 -3.97 -11.62 -0.24
C ASN A 77 -4.16 -10.19 -0.80
N ILE A 78 -3.12 -9.36 -0.70
CA ILE A 78 -3.12 -8.00 -1.23
C ILE A 78 -2.69 -8.05 -2.70
N THR A 79 -3.42 -7.37 -3.57
CA THR A 79 -3.03 -7.18 -4.98
C THR A 79 -1.66 -6.53 -5.07
N PHE A 80 -0.75 -7.09 -5.88
CA PHE A 80 0.55 -6.48 -6.09
C PHE A 80 1.03 -6.56 -7.55
N PHE A 81 1.90 -5.63 -7.92
CA PHE A 81 2.54 -5.53 -9.22
C PHE A 81 4.06 -5.63 -9.07
N GLN A 82 4.71 -6.29 -10.04
CA GLN A 82 6.18 -6.37 -10.14
C GLN A 82 6.67 -5.86 -11.51
N PRO A 83 6.42 -4.58 -11.85
CA PRO A 83 6.82 -4.05 -13.14
C PRO A 83 8.34 -4.01 -13.27
N LYS A 84 8.84 -4.30 -14.49
CA LYS A 84 10.24 -3.99 -14.84
C LYS A 84 10.46 -2.48 -14.98
N GLN A 85 9.44 -1.76 -15.43
CA GLN A 85 9.41 -0.31 -15.55
C GLN A 85 8.07 0.19 -15.04
N SER A 86 8.08 1.18 -14.13
CA SER A 86 6.87 1.67 -13.46
C SER A 86 5.77 2.10 -14.44
N ILE A 87 6.11 2.67 -15.60
CA ILE A 87 5.12 3.16 -16.58
C ILE A 87 4.22 2.06 -17.14
N SER A 88 4.68 0.80 -17.13
CA SER A 88 3.92 -0.31 -17.70
C SER A 88 2.63 -0.64 -16.94
N ILE A 89 2.46 -0.12 -15.72
CA ILE A 89 1.28 -0.36 -14.89
C ILE A 89 0.37 0.87 -14.75
N LYS A 90 0.63 1.97 -15.49
CA LYS A 90 -0.16 3.21 -15.39
C LYS A 90 -1.67 2.98 -15.50
N ALA A 91 -2.11 2.28 -16.55
CA ALA A 91 -3.52 2.02 -16.78
C ALA A 91 -4.17 1.15 -15.69
N ASP A 92 -3.40 0.29 -15.02
CA ASP A 92 -3.91 -0.52 -13.92
C ASP A 92 -4.03 0.31 -12.64
N LEU A 93 -3.06 1.20 -12.37
CA LEU A 93 -3.09 2.13 -11.25
C LEU A 93 -4.26 3.12 -11.35
N GLU A 94 -4.54 3.65 -12.53
CA GLU A 94 -5.68 4.57 -12.77
C GLU A 94 -7.04 3.93 -12.42
N LYS A 95 -7.20 2.62 -12.68
CA LYS A 95 -8.44 1.89 -12.36
C LYS A 95 -8.67 1.75 -10.86
N LEU A 96 -7.60 1.77 -10.06
CA LEU A 96 -7.70 1.63 -8.60
C LEU A 96 -8.36 2.85 -7.95
N LYS A 97 -8.30 4.02 -8.60
CA LYS A 97 -8.81 5.30 -8.09
C LYS A 97 -8.30 5.55 -6.66
N ALA A 98 -6.99 5.43 -6.47
CA ALA A 98 -6.37 5.69 -5.19
C ALA A 98 -6.38 7.20 -4.89
N ASP A 99 -6.55 7.55 -3.62
CA ASP A 99 -6.43 8.93 -3.14
C ASP A 99 -4.94 9.33 -3.00
N ILE A 100 -4.05 8.39 -2.63
CA ILE A 100 -2.66 8.69 -2.28
C ILE A 100 -1.72 7.56 -2.74
N GLY A 101 -0.54 7.94 -3.28
CA GLY A 101 0.59 7.04 -3.48
C GLY A 101 1.62 7.19 -2.35
N ILE A 102 2.04 6.08 -1.73
CA ILE A 102 3.06 6.08 -0.66
C ILE A 102 4.30 5.35 -1.17
N CYS A 103 5.44 6.03 -1.27
CA CYS A 103 6.69 5.43 -1.74
C CYS A 103 7.73 5.33 -0.62
N VAL A 104 8.18 4.11 -0.33
CA VAL A 104 9.19 3.82 0.69
C VAL A 104 10.19 2.83 0.09
N SER A 105 11.42 3.28 -0.20
CA SER A 105 12.52 2.39 -0.63
C SER A 105 12.13 1.45 -1.80
N PHE A 106 11.45 1.99 -2.82
CA PHE A 106 11.00 1.23 -4.00
C PHE A 106 12.14 0.94 -4.98
N GLY A 107 13.13 1.82 -5.11
CA GLY A 107 14.36 1.60 -5.88
C GLY A 107 14.18 1.50 -7.40
N GLN A 108 13.03 1.92 -7.94
CA GLN A 108 12.83 2.25 -9.35
C GLN A 108 12.40 3.72 -9.48
N TYR A 109 12.70 4.32 -10.63
CA TYR A 109 12.18 5.65 -10.97
C TYR A 109 10.66 5.58 -11.18
N LEU A 110 9.92 6.49 -10.54
CA LEU A 110 8.50 6.72 -10.83
C LEU A 110 8.40 7.74 -11.96
N HIS A 111 7.77 7.36 -13.07
CA HIS A 111 7.52 8.28 -14.17
C HIS A 111 6.56 9.38 -13.72
N GLN A 112 6.71 10.60 -14.26
CA GLN A 112 5.83 11.72 -13.91
C GLN A 112 4.35 11.38 -14.19
N ASP A 113 4.08 10.66 -15.29
CA ASP A 113 2.73 10.19 -15.66
C ASP A 113 2.09 9.19 -14.68
N ILE A 114 2.83 8.72 -13.66
CA ILE A 114 2.30 7.89 -12.56
C ILE A 114 2.03 8.75 -11.31
N ILE A 115 2.74 9.87 -11.19
CA ILE A 115 2.64 10.79 -10.06
C ILE A 115 1.45 11.75 -10.26
N ASP A 116 1.24 12.20 -11.50
CA ASP A 116 0.13 13.07 -11.91
C ASP A 116 -1.17 12.29 -12.16
#